data_AF-A0A4V3IH34-F1
#
_entry.id   AF-A0A4V3IH34-F1
#
_cell.length_a   1.000
_cell.length_b   1.000
_cell.length_c   1.000
_cell.angle_alpha   90.00
_cell.angle_beta   90.00
_cell.angle_gamma   90.00
#
_symmetry.space_group_name_H-M   'P 1'
#
loop_
_entity.id
_entity.type
_entity.pdbx_description
1 polymer ?
#
loop_
_entity_poly.entity_id
_entity_poly.type
_entity_poly.pdbx_seq_one_letter_code
_entity_poly.pdbx_strand_id
1 'polypeptide(L)'
;MTDNLNTDDVADDELAAVPVERLVQMLRDKRKAEAGVRTKLRETETQRDAFAGTVSKFQLDSLHTLAAAGGVLPSALDDLDSRMKVTDVLGDDGLIDPEKVTAALATLKADRPHYFPQHVAPPSSGGTPPTGGQVTAPTASWGDVIGG
;
A
#
# COMPACT_ATOMS: atom_id res chain seq x y z
N MET A 1 2.08 33.49 -12.99
CA MET A 1 0.86 34.32 -12.93
C MET A 1 0.59 34.63 -11.47
N THR A 2 1.40 35.50 -10.88
CA THR A 2 1.32 35.92 -9.48
C THR A 2 0.47 37.18 -9.45
N ASP A 3 -0.80 37.03 -9.06
CA ASP A 3 -1.71 38.16 -8.92
C ASP A 3 -1.37 38.88 -7.61
N ASN A 4 -0.78 40.06 -7.76
CA ASN A 4 -0.31 40.94 -6.71
C ASN A 4 -1.53 41.67 -6.12
N LEU A 5 -2.19 41.06 -5.13
CA LEU A 5 -3.22 41.74 -4.34
C LEU A 5 -2.53 42.68 -3.34
N ASN A 6 -2.16 43.85 -3.84
CA ASN A 6 -1.81 45.01 -3.04
C ASN A 6 -3.08 45.48 -2.31
N THR A 7 -3.39 44.79 -1.22
CA THR A 7 -4.40 45.20 -0.26
C THR A 7 -3.70 46.24 0.60
N ASP A 8 -3.94 47.51 0.33
CA ASP A 8 -3.49 48.57 1.24
C ASP A 8 -4.10 48.27 2.62
N ASP A 9 -3.26 47.80 3.54
CA ASP A 9 -3.57 47.58 4.95
C ASP A 9 -3.83 48.95 5.58
N VAL A 10 -5.06 49.45 5.44
CA VAL A 10 -5.57 50.53 6.28
C VAL A 10 -5.64 49.94 7.69
N ALA A 11 -4.77 50.41 8.58
CA ALA A 11 -4.77 49.99 9.98
C ALA A 11 -6.17 50.14 10.58
N ASP A 12 -6.58 49.19 11.44
CA ASP A 12 -7.92 49.16 12.03
C ASP A 12 -8.30 50.49 12.74
N ASP A 13 -7.31 51.28 13.15
CA ASP A 13 -7.48 52.59 13.79
C ASP A 13 -7.96 53.73 12.85
N GLU A 14 -7.85 53.56 11.52
CA GLU A 14 -8.26 54.58 10.53
C GLU A 14 -9.64 54.34 9.91
N LEU A 15 -10.31 53.22 10.26
CA LEU A 15 -11.61 52.83 9.69
C LEU A 15 -12.71 53.88 9.89
N ALA A 16 -12.64 54.68 10.97
CA ALA A 16 -13.62 55.72 11.27
C ALA A 16 -13.55 56.93 10.32
N ALA A 17 -12.43 57.13 9.62
CA ALA A 17 -12.22 58.22 8.68
C ALA A 17 -12.55 57.83 7.22
N VAL A 18 -12.84 56.55 6.97
CA VAL A 18 -13.09 56.02 5.62
C VAL A 18 -14.53 56.31 5.17
N PRO A 19 -14.77 56.80 3.94
CA PRO A 19 -16.12 56.96 3.39
C PRO A 19 -16.92 55.65 3.41
N VAL A 20 -18.22 55.74 3.70
CA VAL A 20 -19.12 54.58 3.88
C VAL A 20 -19.12 53.66 2.65
N GLU A 21 -19.04 54.22 1.45
CA GLU A 21 -18.99 53.46 0.19
C GLU A 21 -17.75 52.57 0.12
N ARG A 22 -16.60 53.06 0.60
CA ARG A 22 -15.33 52.32 0.62
C ARG A 22 -15.35 51.22 1.70
N LEU A 23 -15.98 51.47 2.85
CA LEU A 23 -16.20 50.43 3.88
C LEU A 23 -17.09 49.29 3.37
N VAL A 24 -18.16 49.60 2.63
CA VAL A 24 -19.03 48.58 2.00
C VAL A 24 -18.25 47.75 0.99
N GLN A 25 -17.39 48.38 0.19
CA GLN A 25 -16.54 47.69 -0.78
C GLN A 25 -15.53 46.77 -0.08
N MET A 26 -14.83 47.26 0.95
CA MET A 26 -13.91 46.46 1.76
C MET A 26 -14.60 45.26 2.42
N LEU A 27 -15.82 45.42 2.93
CA LEU A 27 -16.60 44.31 3.49
C LEU A 27 -16.97 43.25 2.44
N ARG A 28 -17.32 43.67 1.22
CA ARG A 28 -17.58 42.73 0.11
C ARG A 28 -16.31 41.98 -0.29
N ASP A 29 -15.20 42.69 -0.39
CA ASP A 29 -13.90 42.10 -0.77
C ASP A 29 -13.40 41.15 0.31
N LYS A 30 -13.54 41.51 1.60
CA LYS A 30 -13.23 40.62 2.74
C LYS A 30 -14.09 39.35 2.73
N ARG A 31 -15.41 39.48 2.51
CA ARG A 31 -16.31 38.31 2.40
C ARG A 31 -15.95 37.42 1.21
N LYS A 32 -15.57 38.01 0.08
CA LYS A 32 -15.13 37.28 -1.11
C LYS A 32 -13.80 36.55 -0.86
N ALA A 33 -12.85 37.21 -0.20
CA ALA A 33 -11.56 36.62 0.17
C ALA A 33 -11.75 35.46 1.16
N GLU A 34 -12.57 35.64 2.20
CA GLU A 34 -12.88 34.59 3.18
C GLU A 34 -13.55 33.38 2.51
N ALA A 35 -14.51 33.61 1.62
CA ALA A 35 -15.12 32.54 0.83
C ALA A 35 -14.07 31.80 -0.02
N GLY A 36 -13.15 32.53 -0.65
CA GLY A 36 -12.03 31.95 -1.41
C GLY A 36 -11.11 31.09 -0.55
N VAL A 37 -10.75 31.55 0.66
CA VAL A 37 -9.92 30.79 1.61
C VAL A 37 -10.62 29.51 2.05
N ARG A 38 -11.92 29.58 2.38
CA ARG A 38 -12.70 28.39 2.78
C ARG A 38 -12.77 27.36 1.66
N THR A 39 -12.95 27.79 0.41
CA THR A 39 -12.94 26.88 -0.75
C THR A 39 -11.58 26.21 -0.91
N LYS A 40 -10.49 26.99 -0.87
CA LYS A 40 -9.13 26.46 -0.95
C LYS A 40 -8.84 25.46 0.18
N LEU A 41 -9.26 25.77 1.40
CA LEU A 41 -9.07 24.87 2.54
C LEU A 41 -9.75 23.52 2.29
N ARG A 42 -11.02 23.52 1.90
CA ARG A 42 -11.77 22.29 1.59
C ARG A 42 -11.14 21.51 0.44
N GLU A 43 -10.66 22.22 -0.58
CA GLU A 43 -9.96 21.59 -1.69
C GLU A 43 -8.66 20.92 -1.23
N THR A 44 -7.87 21.59 -0.38
CA THR A 44 -6.64 21.01 0.19
C THR A 44 -6.92 19.82 1.10
N GLU A 45 -7.98 19.86 1.91
CA GLU A 45 -8.41 18.73 2.74
C GLU A 45 -8.81 17.54 1.86
N THR A 46 -9.58 17.81 0.79
CA THR A 46 -9.99 16.77 -0.17
C THR A 46 -8.77 16.15 -0.87
N GLN A 47 -7.80 16.97 -1.28
CA GLN A 47 -6.57 16.49 -1.90
C GLN A 47 -5.72 15.68 -0.91
N ARG A 48 -5.59 16.15 0.34
CA ARG A 48 -4.89 15.42 1.40
C ARG A 48 -5.52 14.05 1.63
N ASP A 49 -6.84 13.98 1.73
CA ASP A 49 -7.55 12.73 1.97
C ASP A 49 -7.43 11.77 0.76
N ALA A 50 -7.43 12.31 -0.46
CA ALA A 50 -7.17 11.54 -1.67
C ALA A 50 -5.74 10.96 -1.70
N PHE A 51 -4.74 11.76 -1.31
CA PHE A 51 -3.36 11.28 -1.20
C PHE A 51 -3.19 10.27 -0.07
N ALA A 52 -3.81 10.48 1.08
CA ALA A 52 -3.80 9.51 2.18
C ALA A 52 -4.42 8.17 1.76
N GLY A 53 -5.50 8.19 1.00
CA GLY A 53 -6.11 6.99 0.41
C GLY A 53 -5.19 6.30 -0.60
N THR A 54 -4.46 7.07 -1.41
CA THR A 54 -3.51 6.55 -2.40
C THR A 54 -2.30 5.91 -1.73
N VAL A 55 -1.71 6.57 -0.75
CA VAL A 55 -0.57 6.06 0.02
C VAL A 55 -0.96 4.78 0.76
N SER A 56 -2.12 4.73 1.41
CA SER A 56 -2.61 3.51 2.08
C SER A 56 -2.69 2.33 1.12
N LYS A 57 -3.17 2.53 -0.12
CA LYS A 57 -3.22 1.47 -1.14
C LYS A 57 -1.83 1.00 -1.56
N PHE A 58 -0.88 1.92 -1.77
CA PHE A 58 0.50 1.56 -2.09
C PHE A 58 1.18 0.79 -0.96
N GLN A 59 0.93 1.17 0.29
CA GLN A 59 1.45 0.46 1.45
C GLN A 59 0.88 -0.97 1.53
N LEU A 60 -0.42 -1.14 1.30
CA LEU A 60 -1.05 -2.47 1.24
C LEU A 60 -0.49 -3.33 0.12
N ASP A 61 -0.37 -2.79 -1.09
CA ASP A 61 0.19 -3.50 -2.24
C ASP A 61 1.67 -3.91 -2.02
N SER A 62 2.45 -3.01 -1.40
CA SER A 62 3.82 -3.29 -0.99
C SER A 62 3.88 -4.39 0.08
N LEU A 63 2.98 -4.36 1.05
CA LEU A 63 2.87 -5.41 2.08
C LEU A 63 2.54 -6.76 1.46
N HIS A 64 1.58 -6.82 0.54
CA HIS A 64 1.20 -8.05 -0.17
C HIS A 64 2.35 -8.59 -1.01
N THR A 65 3.09 -7.70 -1.68
CA THR A 65 4.28 -8.05 -2.46
C THR A 65 5.36 -8.67 -1.57
N LEU A 66 5.65 -8.06 -0.42
CA LEU A 66 6.63 -8.59 0.52
C LEU A 66 6.17 -9.89 1.20
N ALA A 67 4.87 -10.01 1.50
CA ALA A 67 4.29 -11.23 2.05
C ALA A 67 4.37 -12.39 1.05
N ALA A 68 4.06 -12.15 -0.22
CA ALA A 68 4.23 -13.12 -1.29
C ALA A 68 5.70 -13.54 -1.44
N ALA A 69 6.63 -12.59 -1.41
CA ALA A 69 8.07 -12.88 -1.41
C ALA A 69 8.51 -13.68 -0.17
N GLY A 70 7.86 -13.46 0.98
CA GLY A 70 8.02 -14.24 2.21
C GLY A 70 7.36 -15.62 2.19
N GLY A 71 6.74 -16.02 1.08
CA GLY A 71 6.15 -17.34 0.87
C GLY A 71 4.73 -17.49 1.39
N VAL A 72 4.00 -16.39 1.65
CA VAL A 72 2.56 -16.46 1.90
C VAL A 72 1.85 -16.91 0.63
N LEU A 73 0.90 -17.84 0.79
CA LEU A 73 0.10 -18.35 -0.33
C LEU A 73 -0.79 -17.25 -0.91
N PRO A 74 -0.99 -17.21 -2.25
CA PRO A 74 -1.86 -16.21 -2.88
C PRO A 74 -3.29 -16.20 -2.31
N SER A 75 -3.84 -17.37 -1.98
CA SER A 75 -5.17 -17.50 -1.39
C SER A 75 -5.29 -16.93 0.03
N ALA A 76 -4.16 -16.67 0.69
CA ALA A 76 -4.10 -16.12 2.05
C ALA A 76 -3.73 -14.63 2.07
N LEU A 77 -3.39 -14.02 0.92
CA LEU A 77 -3.06 -12.60 0.83
C LEU A 77 -4.27 -11.72 1.15
N ASP A 78 -5.46 -12.08 0.67
CA ASP A 78 -6.70 -11.33 0.96
C ASP A 78 -7.04 -11.34 2.45
N ASP A 79 -6.69 -12.41 3.16
CA ASP A 79 -6.92 -12.55 4.61
C ASP A 79 -5.85 -11.83 5.45
N LEU A 80 -4.71 -11.45 4.85
CA LEU A 80 -3.53 -10.93 5.54
C LEU A 80 -3.84 -9.63 6.28
N ASP A 81 -4.64 -8.75 5.65
CA ASP A 81 -5.04 -7.44 6.18
C ASP A 81 -5.80 -7.56 7.52
N SER A 82 -6.50 -8.69 7.73
CA SER A 82 -7.22 -8.96 8.98
C SER A 82 -6.30 -9.37 10.13
N ARG A 83 -5.05 -9.72 9.83
CA ARG A 83 -4.09 -10.32 10.79
C ARG A 83 -2.88 -9.45 11.04
N MET A 84 -2.45 -8.72 10.03
CA MET A 84 -1.30 -7.85 10.10
C MET A 84 -1.74 -6.44 9.72
N LYS A 85 -1.73 -5.53 10.69
CA LYS A 85 -2.05 -4.13 10.41
C LYS A 85 -0.83 -3.50 9.75
N VAL A 86 -1.07 -2.78 8.66
CA VAL A 86 -0.04 -1.99 7.95
C VAL A 86 0.74 -1.10 8.93
N THR A 87 0.06 -0.49 9.89
CA THR A 87 0.66 0.40 10.91
C THR A 87 1.76 -0.26 11.74
N ASP A 88 1.69 -1.58 11.94
CA ASP A 88 2.61 -2.31 12.81
C ASP A 88 3.93 -2.64 12.07
N VAL A 89 3.90 -2.57 10.74
CA VAL A 89 5.03 -2.84 9.84
C VAL A 89 5.54 -1.60 9.12
N LEU A 90 5.06 -0.41 9.47
CA LEU A 90 5.60 0.85 8.97
C LEU A 90 6.90 1.23 9.69
N GLY A 91 7.84 1.77 8.92
CA GLY A 91 9.00 2.48 9.41
C GLY A 91 8.66 3.91 9.86
N ASP A 92 9.66 4.59 10.42
CA ASP A 92 9.50 5.98 10.89
C ASP A 92 9.32 6.98 9.72
N ASP A 93 9.66 6.57 8.51
CA ASP A 93 9.46 7.29 7.25
C ASP A 93 8.06 7.10 6.65
N GLY A 94 7.23 6.25 7.27
CA GLY A 94 5.90 5.92 6.77
C GLY A 94 5.91 4.98 5.55
N LEU A 95 7.02 4.32 5.26
CA LEU A 95 7.09 3.24 4.29
C LEU A 95 7.04 1.88 4.98
N ILE A 96 6.78 0.82 4.22
CA ILE A 96 6.82 -0.55 4.77
C ILE A 96 8.27 -0.90 5.11
N ASP A 97 8.49 -1.27 6.37
CA ASP A 97 9.78 -1.72 6.87
C ASP A 97 9.91 -3.24 6.63
N PRO A 98 10.83 -3.69 5.77
CA PRO A 98 10.98 -5.10 5.44
C PRO A 98 11.38 -5.94 6.66
N GLU A 99 12.14 -5.40 7.61
CA GLU A 99 12.55 -6.14 8.80
C GLU A 99 11.34 -6.44 9.69
N LYS A 100 10.48 -5.43 9.92
CA LYS A 100 9.22 -5.62 10.65
C LYS A 100 8.29 -6.60 9.94
N VAL A 101 8.18 -6.52 8.61
CA VAL A 101 7.39 -7.49 7.84
C VAL A 101 7.94 -8.91 8.04
N THR A 102 9.25 -9.12 7.96
CA THR A 102 9.83 -10.46 8.16
C THR A 102 9.57 -10.99 9.56
N ALA A 103 9.67 -10.15 10.60
CA ALA A 103 9.37 -10.54 11.98
C ALA A 103 7.88 -10.88 12.16
N ALA A 104 6.99 -10.08 11.58
CA ALA A 104 5.55 -10.33 11.61
C ALA A 104 5.17 -11.62 10.85
N LEU A 105 5.78 -11.88 9.69
CA LEU A 105 5.58 -13.10 8.93
C LEU A 105 6.10 -14.34 9.66
N ALA A 106 7.21 -14.24 10.40
CA ALA A 106 7.70 -15.34 11.24
C ALA A 106 6.68 -15.71 12.34
N THR A 107 6.08 -14.70 12.95
CA THR A 107 5.00 -14.89 13.95
C THR A 107 3.75 -15.49 13.29
N LEU A 108 3.33 -14.95 12.15
CA LEU A 108 2.18 -15.45 11.38
C LEU A 108 2.37 -16.92 10.97
N LYS A 109 3.60 -17.31 10.61
CA LYS A 109 3.93 -18.69 10.24
C LYS A 109 3.81 -19.65 11.42
N ALA A 110 4.17 -19.22 12.63
CA ALA A 110 4.00 -20.00 13.84
C ALA A 110 2.51 -20.18 14.18
N ASP A 111 1.72 -19.12 14.07
CA ASP A 111 0.30 -19.14 14.41
C ASP A 111 -0.57 -19.83 13.35
N ARG A 112 -0.20 -19.69 12.07
CA ARG A 112 -0.99 -20.15 10.91
C ARG A 112 -0.10 -20.79 9.85
N PRO A 113 0.38 -22.01 10.11
CA PRO A 113 1.25 -22.71 9.15
C PRO A 113 0.57 -23.03 7.81
N HIS A 114 -0.76 -23.04 7.75
CA HIS A 114 -1.53 -23.30 6.53
C HIS A 114 -1.57 -22.12 5.54
N TYR A 115 -1.15 -20.91 5.96
CA TYR A 115 -0.98 -19.77 5.05
C TYR A 115 0.31 -19.84 4.24
N PHE A 116 1.17 -20.79 4.55
CA PHE A 116 2.44 -21.02 3.89
C PHE A 116 2.41 -22.38 3.21
N PRO A 117 3.13 -22.57 2.10
CA PRO A 117 3.25 -23.87 1.47
C PRO A 117 3.90 -24.83 2.46
N GLN A 118 3.17 -25.90 2.78
CA GLN A 118 3.75 -27.01 3.52
C GLN A 118 4.65 -27.77 2.55
N HIS A 119 5.95 -27.77 2.81
CA HIS A 119 6.84 -28.73 2.18
C HIS A 119 6.43 -30.11 2.66
N VAL A 120 5.54 -30.76 1.91
CA VAL A 120 5.35 -32.20 2.05
C VAL A 120 6.68 -32.80 1.63
N ALA A 121 7.44 -33.30 2.61
CA ALA A 121 8.66 -34.04 2.32
C ALA A 121 8.29 -35.11 1.28
N PRO A 122 9.03 -35.23 0.15
CA PRO A 122 8.77 -36.29 -0.80
C PRO A 122 8.79 -37.61 -0.01
N PRO A 123 7.86 -38.54 -0.29
CA PRO A 123 7.85 -39.82 0.42
C PRO A 123 9.26 -40.39 0.29
N SER A 124 9.92 -40.59 1.43
CA SER A 124 11.22 -41.23 1.49
C SER A 124 11.06 -42.57 0.78
N SER A 125 11.59 -42.67 -0.44
CA SER A 125 11.60 -43.88 -1.23
C SER A 125 12.62 -44.83 -0.59
N GLY A 126 12.28 -45.30 0.61
CA GLY A 126 13.06 -46.22 1.44
C GLY A 126 12.75 -47.67 1.11
N GLY A 127 12.41 -47.98 -0.14
CA GLY A 127 12.35 -49.34 -0.65
C GLY A 127 13.72 -49.70 -1.20
N THR A 128 14.56 -50.39 -0.42
CA THR A 128 15.65 -51.19 -0.98
C THR A 128 15.06 -52.11 -2.05
N PRO A 129 15.49 -52.04 -3.33
CA PRO A 129 15.01 -52.98 -4.32
C PRO A 129 15.45 -54.39 -3.93
N PRO A 130 14.59 -55.42 -4.09
CA PRO A 130 15.05 -56.79 -3.95
C PRO A 130 16.14 -57.04 -5.00
N THR A 131 17.32 -57.39 -4.53
CA THR A 131 18.44 -57.81 -5.38
C THR A 131 18.05 -59.11 -6.06
N GLY A 132 17.59 -59.03 -7.31
CA GLY A 132 17.26 -60.19 -8.12
C GLY A 132 17.00 -59.79 -9.58
N GLY A 133 18.00 -60.02 -10.44
CA GLY A 133 17.83 -60.10 -11.89
C GLY A 133 17.95 -58.78 -12.66
N GLN A 134 19.11 -58.55 -13.29
CA GLN A 134 19.20 -57.62 -14.41
C GLN A 134 18.30 -58.10 -15.56
N VAL A 135 17.29 -57.31 -15.90
CA VAL A 135 16.76 -57.24 -17.26
C VAL A 135 16.85 -55.78 -17.67
N THR A 136 17.75 -55.47 -18.60
CA THR A 136 17.88 -54.16 -19.22
C THR A 136 16.60 -53.86 -20.00
N ALA A 137 15.71 -53.05 -19.43
CA ALA A 137 14.57 -52.50 -20.16
C ALA A 137 15.08 -51.44 -21.15
N PRO A 138 14.74 -51.50 -22.45
CA PRO A 138 15.09 -50.45 -23.38
C PRO A 138 14.35 -49.16 -23.03
N THR A 139 15.07 -48.04 -23.11
CA THR A 139 14.54 -46.68 -22.95
C THR A 139 13.58 -46.40 -24.10
N ALA A 140 12.28 -46.57 -23.87
CA ALA A 140 11.26 -46.12 -24.82
C ALA A 140 11.34 -44.59 -24.94
N SER A 141 11.80 -44.12 -26.10
CA SER A 141 11.78 -42.70 -26.44
C SER A 141 10.55 -42.40 -27.28
N TRP A 142 9.98 -41.22 -27.09
CA TRP A 142 8.78 -40.73 -27.80
C TRP A 142 8.90 -40.73 -29.34
N GLY A 143 10.10 -40.93 -29.89
CA GLY A 143 10.31 -41.06 -31.34
C GLY A 143 9.72 -42.33 -31.97
N ASP A 144 9.46 -43.39 -31.20
CA ASP A 144 8.94 -44.67 -31.72
C ASP A 144 7.40 -44.68 -31.86
N VAL A 145 6.71 -43.68 -31.30
CA VAL A 145 5.24 -43.61 -31.26
C VAL A 145 4.64 -42.83 -32.44
N ILE A 146 5.43 -42.00 -33.13
CA ILE A 146 4.91 -41.05 -34.14
C ILE A 146 5.48 -41.31 -35.55
N GLY A 147 6.16 -42.45 -35.76
CA GLY A 147 6.93 -42.73 -36.99
C GLY A 147 6.53 -43.98 -37.78
N GLY A 148 5.26 -44.41 -37.71
CA GLY A 148 4.72 -45.53 -38.51
C GLY A 148 3.78 -45.06 -39.61
#